data_AF-A0A497QYI5-F1
#
_entry.id   AF-A0A497QYI5-F1
#
_cell.length_a   1.000
_cell.length_b   1.000
_cell.length_c   1.000
_cell.angle_alpha   90.00
_cell.angle_beta   90.00
_cell.angle_gamma   90.00
#
_symmetry.space_group_name_H-M   'P 1'
#
loop_
_entity.id
_entity.type
_entity.pdbx_description
1 polymer ?
#
loop_
_entity_poly.entity_id
_entity_poly.type
_entity_poly.pdbx_seq_one_letter_code
_entity_poly.pdbx_strand_id
1 'polypeptide(L)' 'MSIKEQVRIITKIKEVCQLNHPLQHRKVKKLKGRRFEEFRLRVGNYRIKFIFIRPNIIKIIHIQHRQVGY' A
#
# COMPACT_ATOMS: atom_id res chain seq x y z
N MET A 1 4.27 -14.52 -7.31
CA MET A 1 2.97 -13.90 -7.00
C MET A 1 1.96 -14.43 -8.02
N SER A 2 0.82 -14.96 -7.57
CA SER A 2 -0.19 -15.51 -8.49
C SER A 2 -1.05 -14.41 -9.12
N ILE A 3 -1.72 -14.70 -10.25
CA ILE A 3 -2.69 -13.78 -10.89
C ILE A 3 -3.80 -13.37 -9.90
N LYS A 4 -4.31 -14.33 -9.11
CA LYS A 4 -5.32 -14.07 -8.06
C LYS A 4 -4.85 -13.02 -7.05
N GLU A 5 -3.57 -13.08 -6.67
CA GLU A 5 -2.99 -12.10 -5.74
C GLU A 5 -2.76 -10.74 -6.40
N GLN A 6 -2.35 -10.69 -7.66
CA GLN A 6 -2.22 -9.44 -8.41
C GLN A 6 -3.57 -8.71 -8.48
N VAL A 7 -4.64 -9.41 -8.84
CA VAL A 7 -6.01 -8.86 -8.86
C VAL A 7 -6.37 -8.31 -7.48
N ARG A 8 -6.15 -9.09 -6.41
CA ARG A 8 -6.44 -8.66 -5.04
C ARG A 8 -5.65 -7.42 -4.63
N ILE A 9 -4.38 -7.32 -5.04
CA ILE A 9 -3.52 -6.17 -4.79
C ILE A 9 -4.07 -4.93 -5.51
N ILE A 10 -4.39 -5.05 -6.80
CA ILE A 10 -4.93 -3.95 -7.61
C ILE A 10 -6.26 -3.46 -7.02
N THR A 11 -7.18 -4.36 -6.64
CA THR A 11 -8.44 -3.98 -6.00
C THR A 11 -8.21 -3.17 -4.72
N LYS A 12 -7.28 -3.63 -3.85
CA LYS A 12 -6.97 -2.91 -2.61
C LYS A 12 -6.25 -1.58 -2.82
N ILE A 13 -5.46 -1.45 -3.88
CA ILE A 13 -4.86 -0.18 -4.28
C ILE A 13 -5.96 0.79 -4.72
N LYS A 14 -6.90 0.35 -5.57
CA LYS A 14 -8.05 1.15 -6.00
C LYS A 14 -8.89 1.65 -4.83
N GLU A 15 -9.17 0.78 -3.86
CA GLU A 15 -9.88 1.17 -2.63
C GLU A 15 -9.15 2.28 -1.86
N VAL A 16 -7.81 2.25 -1.79
CA VAL A 16 -7.03 3.32 -1.14
C VAL A 16 -7.10 4.63 -1.93
N CYS A 17 -7.08 4.58 -3.26
CA CYS A 17 -7.18 5.77 -4.11
C CYS A 17 -8.56 6.44 -4.09
N GLN A 18 -9.59 5.78 -3.56
CA GLN A 18 -10.93 6.36 -3.40
C GLN A 18 -11.08 7.14 -2.08
N LEU A 19 -10.07 7.12 -1.21
CA LEU A 19 -10.11 7.73 0.11
C LEU A 19 -9.42 9.10 0.08
N ASN A 20 -9.94 10.03 0.89
CA ASN A 20 -9.32 11.35 1.05
C ASN A 20 -7.95 11.25 1.73
N HIS A 21 -7.75 10.24 2.58
CA HIS A 21 -6.47 9.97 3.23
C HIS A 21 -6.23 8.46 3.41
N PRO A 22 -5.02 7.92 3.14
CA PRO A 22 -4.75 6.49 3.23
C PRO A 22 -4.96 5.85 4.60
N LEU A 23 -4.94 6.63 5.69
CA LEU A 23 -5.11 6.13 7.06
C LEU A 23 -6.55 5.75 7.37
N GLN A 24 -7.51 6.19 6.55
CA GLN A 24 -8.90 5.75 6.62
C GLN A 24 -9.03 4.25 6.27
N HIS A 25 -8.08 3.69 5.52
CA HIS A 25 -8.08 2.28 5.18
C HIS A 25 -7.49 1.44 6.34
N ARG A 26 -8.30 0.58 6.97
CA ARG A 26 -7.92 -0.24 8.15
C ARG A 26 -6.64 -1.09 8.00
N LYS A 27 -6.24 -1.42 6.78
CA LYS A 27 -5.02 -2.22 6.49
C LYS A 27 -3.80 -1.38 6.11
N VAL A 28 -3.93 -0.06 6.12
CA VAL A 28 -2.81 0.87 5.91
C VAL A 28 -2.22 1.25 7.27
N LYS A 29 -0.89 1.34 7.33
CA LYS A 29 -0.18 1.99 8.44
C LYS A 29 0.79 3.02 7.87
N LYS A 30 0.88 4.20 8.50
CA LYS A 30 1.96 5.16 8.23
C LYS A 30 3.28 4.57 8.71
N LEU A 31 4.32 4.68 7.89
CA LEU A 31 5.69 4.35 8.23
C LEU A 31 6.39 5.63 8.70
N LYS A 32 7.47 5.48 9.49
CA LYS A 32 8.35 6.61 9.81
C LYS A 32 9.12 7.01 8.54
N GLY A 33 8.49 7.80 7.67
CA GLY A 33 9.15 8.39 6.51
C GLY A 33 10.01 9.57 6.92
N ARG A 34 11.19 9.73 6.29
CA ARG A 34 12.09 10.87 6.56
C ARG A 34 11.67 12.12 5.76
N ARG A 35 11.50 11.96 4.44
CA ARG A 35 11.29 13.08 3.49
C ARG A 35 9.85 13.17 2.95
N PHE A 36 9.15 12.04 2.88
CA PHE A 36 7.77 11.95 2.41
C PHE A 36 6.95 11.09 3.37
N GLU A 37 5.63 11.30 3.39
CA GLU A 37 4.73 10.43 4.14
C GLU A 37 4.65 9.06 3.46
N GLU A 38 5.36 8.09 4.02
CA GLU A 38 5.35 6.71 3.56
C GLU A 38 4.26 5.91 4.27
N PHE A 39 3.61 5.04 3.52
CA PHE A 39 2.54 4.19 3.99
C PHE A 39 2.78 2.75 3.56
N ARG A 40 2.22 1.83 4.35
CA ARG A 40 2.23 0.40 4.07
C ARG A 40 0.82 -0.16 4.09
N LEU A 41 0.35 -0.60 2.94
CA LEU A 41 -0.87 -1.38 2.79
C LEU A 41 -0.56 -2.88 2.92
N ARG A 42 -1.35 -3.60 3.73
CA ARG A 42 -1.26 -5.06 3.85
C ARG A 42 -2.34 -5.75 3.00
N VAL A 43 -1.92 -6.62 2.08
CA VAL A 43 -2.81 -7.42 1.23
C VAL A 43 -2.39 -8.88 1.33
N GLY A 44 -3.11 -9.67 2.14
CA GLY A 44 -2.74 -11.06 2.40
C GLY A 44 -1.31 -11.17 2.96
N ASN A 45 -0.47 -11.91 2.24
CA ASN A 45 0.95 -12.10 2.55
C ASN A 45 1.87 -11.04 1.94
N TYR A 46 1.33 -10.07 1.21
CA TYR A 46 2.11 -8.99 0.61
C TYR A 46 1.99 -7.68 1.40
N ARG A 47 3.07 -6.92 1.40
CA ARG A 47 3.17 -5.55 1.92
C ARG A 47 3.50 -4.63 0.76
N ILE A 48 2.65 -3.63 0.56
CA ILE A 48 2.80 -2.62 -0.49
C ILE A 48 3.25 -1.34 0.21
N LYS A 49 4.44 -0.87 -0.08
CA LYS A 49 4.95 0.43 0.36
C LYS A 49 4.64 1.46 -0.71
N PHE A 50 4.11 2.60 -0.31
CA PHE A 50 3.77 3.70 -1.22
C PHE A 50 3.92 5.05 -0.53
N ILE A 51 4.08 6.09 -1.34
CA ILE A 51 4.01 7.49 -0.93
C ILE A 51 2.64 8.02 -1.33
N PHE A 52 2.02 8.77 -0.42
CA PHE A 52 0.82 9.53 -0.72
C PHE A 52 1.21 10.94 -1.15
N ILE A 53 0.90 11.29 -2.40
CA ILE A 53 1.25 12.61 -2.96
C ILE A 53 0.03 13.54 -2.86
N ARG A 54 -1.15 13.05 -3.28
CA ARG A 54 -2.46 13.74 -3.23
C ARG A 54 -3.57 12.68 -3.06
N PRO A 55 -4.82 13.05 -2.67
CA PRO A 55 -5.94 12.13 -2.47
C PRO A 55 -6.10 11.04 -3.54
N ASN A 56 -5.82 11.36 -4.80
CA ASN A 56 -6.00 10.42 -5.92
C ASN A 56 -4.68 9.93 -6.54
N ILE A 57 -3.53 10.31 -5.98
CA ILE A 57 -2.21 9.98 -6.52
C ILE A 57 -1.35 9.34 -5.43
N ILE A 58 -1.14 8.05 -5.58
CA ILE A 58 -0.17 7.29 -4.80
C ILE A 58 0.95 6.81 -5.72
N LYS A 59 2.18 6.88 -5.20
CA LYS A 59 3.35 6.30 -5.86
C LYS A 59 3.72 5.02 -5.14
N ILE A 60 3.55 3.88 -5.80
CA ILE A 60 4.00 2.60 -5.26
C ILE A 60 5.53 2.57 -5.30
N ILE A 61 6.16 2.37 -4.15
CA ILE A 61 7.61 2.25 -4.02
C ILE A 61 8.02 0.80 -4.20
N HIS A 62 7.32 -0.12 -3.52
CA HIS A 62 7.71 -1.52 -3.46
C HIS A 62 6.52 -2.43 -3.14
N ILE A 63 6.47 -3.61 -3.76
CA ILE A 63 5.55 -4.68 -3.41
C ILE A 63 6.38 -5.90 -3.02
N GLN A 64 6.31 -6.29 -1.75
CA GLN A 64 7.15 -7.37 -1.21
C GLN A 64 6.32 -8.41 -0.47
N HIS A 65 6.73 -9.68 -0.59
CA HIS A 65 6.17 -10.74 0.24
C HIS A 65 6.61 -10.55 1.70
N ARG A 66 5.76 -10.98 2.65
CA ARG A 66 6.01 -10.79 4.10
C ARG A 66 7.29 -11.48 4.56
N GLN A 67 7.67 -12.59 3.93
CA GLN A 67 8.84 -13.39 4.31
C GLN A 67 10.17 -12.75 3.92
N VAL A 68 10.20 -11.76 3.02
CA VAL A 68 11.43 -11.09 2.57
C VAL A 68 11.99 -10.12 3.62
N GLY A 69 11.44 -10.11 4.84
CA GLY A 69 11.85 -9.22 5.93
C GLY A 69 12.15 -9.94 7.24
N TYR A 70 12.57 -11.20 7.15
CA TYR A 70 13.16 -11.99 8.24
C TYR A 70 14.56 -12.42 7.82
#